data_AF-A0AAV3XIG6-F1
#
_entry.id   AF-A0AAV3XIG6-F1
#
_cell.length_a   1.000
_cell.length_b   1.000
_cell.length_c   1.000
_cell.angle_alpha   90.00
_cell.angle_beta   90.00
_cell.angle_gamma   90.00
#
_symmetry.space_group_name_H-M   'P 1'
#
loop_
_entity.id
_entity.type
_entity.pdbx_description
1 polymer ?
#
loop_
_entity_poly.entity_id
_entity_poly.type
_entity_poly.pdbx_seq_one_letter_code
_entity_poly.pdbx_strand_id
1 'polypeptide(L)'
;MKIVSMDVMSTGVIAYYVLIASRVGLFTPIFDKAKNNVAYADPVPQSVILTAIVIGFSIQALMLVGVMKLSRDNPTLETNEIEKNNTP
;
A
#
# COMPACT_ATOMS: atom_id res chain seq x y z
N MET A 1 9.44 5.56 -12.61
CA MET A 1 8.07 5.95 -12.19
C MET A 1 7.13 4.80 -11.84
N LYS A 2 7.25 3.61 -12.46
CA LYS A 2 6.31 2.48 -12.24
C LYS A 2 6.11 2.09 -10.76
N ILE A 3 7.18 2.09 -9.94
CA ILE A 3 7.10 1.76 -8.50
C ILE A 3 6.25 2.78 -7.73
N VAL A 4 6.41 4.08 -8.03
CA VAL A 4 5.62 5.14 -7.38
C VAL A 4 4.15 5.05 -7.78
N SER A 5 3.85 4.72 -9.05
CA SER A 5 2.47 4.48 -9.48
C SER A 5 1.82 3.31 -8.74
N MET A 6 2.59 2.27 -8.41
CA MET A 6 2.11 1.14 -7.63
C MET A 6 1.81 1.52 -6.16
N ASP A 7 2.60 2.42 -5.57
CA ASP A 7 2.31 3.00 -4.24
C ASP A 7 0.99 3.79 -4.22
N VAL A 8 0.81 4.69 -5.20
CA VAL A 8 -0.42 5.49 -5.33
C VAL A 8 -1.65 4.60 -5.49
N MET A 9 -1.54 3.53 -6.28
CA MET A 9 -2.62 2.55 -6.42
C MET A 9 -2.95 1.86 -5.08
N SER A 10 -1.95 1.43 -4.32
CA SER A 10 -2.15 0.81 -3.01
C SER A 10 -2.85 1.76 -2.03
N THR A 11 -2.39 3.01 -1.97
CA THR A 11 -3.00 4.06 -1.14
C THR A 11 -4.45 4.34 -1.56
N GLY A 12 -4.76 4.31 -2.86
CA GLY A 12 -6.13 4.46 -3.37
C GLY A 12 -7.07 3.35 -2.90
N VAL A 13 -6.61 2.09 -2.90
CA VAL A 13 -7.39 0.95 -2.38
C VAL A 13 -7.63 1.09 -0.88
N ILE A 14 -6.62 1.52 -0.11
CA ILE A 14 -6.75 1.78 1.33
C ILE A 14 -7.79 2.87 1.59
N ALA A 15 -7.73 3.98 0.84
CA ALA A 15 -8.70 5.08 0.98
C ALA A 15 -10.14 4.62 0.70
N TYR A 16 -10.33 3.74 -0.28
CA TYR A 16 -11.64 3.14 -0.56
C TYR A 16 -12.15 2.28 0.60
N TYR A 17 -11.28 1.48 1.22
CA TYR A 17 -11.61 0.70 2.42
C TYR A 17 -11.99 1.59 3.61
N VAL A 18 -11.28 2.70 3.82
CA VAL A 18 -11.61 3.68 4.86
C VAL A 18 -13.00 4.28 4.64
N LEU A 19 -13.36 4.59 3.39
CA LEU A 19 -14.69 5.10 3.05
C LEU A 19 -15.80 4.09 3.36
N ILE A 20 -15.56 2.79 3.14
CA ILE A 20 -16.50 1.73 3.50
C ILE A 20 -16.63 1.61 5.03
N ALA A 21 -15.52 1.62 5.76
CA ALA A 21 -15.49 1.49 7.21
C ALA A 21 -16.22 2.64 7.93
N SER A 22 -16.15 3.84 7.35
CA SER A 22 -16.74 5.08 7.87
C SER A 22 -18.28 5.12 7.76
N ARG A 23 -18.91 4.20 7.00
CA ARG A 23 -20.38 4.21 6.81
C ARG A 23 -21.17 3.84 8.07
N VAL A 24 -20.60 3.01 8.95
CA VAL A 24 -21.30 2.49 10.15
C VAL A 24 -21.08 3.41 11.36
N GLY A 25 -19.92 4.07 11.43
CA GLY A 25 -19.56 4.97 12.50
C GLY A 25 -18.21 5.64 12.20
N LEU A 26 -17.95 6.76 12.86
CA LEU A 26 -16.74 7.57 12.65
C LEU A 26 -15.70 7.39 13.76
N PHE A 27 -16.09 6.80 14.89
CA PHE A 27 -15.18 6.64 16.02
C PHE A 27 -14.34 5.38 15.90
N THR A 28 -13.06 5.49 16.25
CA THR A 28 -12.16 4.34 16.28
C THR A 28 -12.71 3.26 17.22
N PRO A 29 -12.75 1.97 16.83
CA PRO A 29 -13.27 0.84 17.61
C PRO A 29 -12.34 0.48 18.78
N ILE A 30 -12.13 1.44 19.66
CA ILE A 30 -11.41 1.32 20.92
C ILE A 30 -12.45 1.61 22.00
N PHE A 31 -12.79 0.58 22.77
CA PHE A 31 -13.80 0.70 23.80
C PHE A 31 -13.34 1.63 24.92
N ASP A 32 -14.12 2.67 25.18
CA ASP A 32 -13.88 3.62 26.27
C ASP A 32 -15.10 3.65 27.20
N LYS A 33 -14.87 3.35 28.49
CA LYS A 33 -15.91 3.33 29.54
C LYS A 33 -16.56 4.70 29.77
N ALA A 34 -15.88 5.80 29.40
CA ALA A 34 -16.41 7.15 29.49
C ALA A 34 -17.38 7.50 28.35
N LYS A 35 -17.40 6.70 27.27
CA LYS A 35 -18.11 6.98 26.02
C LYS A 35 -19.08 5.84 25.69
N ASN A 36 -20.14 5.73 26.50
CA ASN A 36 -21.11 4.64 26.43
C ASN A 36 -22.07 4.67 25.22
N ASN A 37 -22.06 5.72 24.37
CA ASN A 37 -23.09 5.88 23.33
C ASN A 37 -22.56 6.43 21.99
N VAL A 38 -21.39 5.95 21.57
CA VAL A 38 -20.71 6.46 20.38
C VAL A 38 -20.76 5.44 19.25
N ALA A 39 -21.05 5.90 18.03
CA ALA A 39 -21.05 5.06 16.83
C ALA A 39 -19.62 4.73 16.41
N TYR A 40 -19.16 3.53 16.78
CA TYR A 40 -17.87 2.98 16.40
C TYR A 40 -17.87 2.57 14.91
N ALA A 41 -16.77 2.84 14.23
CA ALA A 41 -16.48 2.33 12.90
C ALA A 41 -16.30 0.80 12.93
N ASP A 42 -16.53 0.15 11.79
CA ASP A 42 -16.37 -1.30 11.68
C ASP A 42 -14.90 -1.72 11.91
N PRO A 43 -14.60 -2.57 12.91
CA PRO A 43 -13.24 -3.04 13.19
C PRO A 43 -12.71 -4.01 12.13
N VAL A 44 -13.58 -4.67 11.36
CA VAL A 44 -13.15 -5.68 10.38
C VAL A 44 -12.37 -5.03 9.23
N PRO A 45 -12.86 -4.01 8.52
CA PRO A 45 -12.07 -3.31 7.50
C PRO A 45 -10.78 -2.69 8.03
N GLN A 46 -10.75 -2.23 9.29
CA GLN A 46 -9.55 -1.60 9.87
C GLN A 46 -8.39 -2.57 10.04
N SER A 47 -8.67 -3.78 10.52
CA SER A 47 -7.63 -4.82 10.64
C SER A 47 -7.09 -5.21 9.26
N VAL A 48 -7.96 -5.32 8.25
CA VAL A 48 -7.56 -5.58 6.85
C VAL A 48 -6.68 -4.47 6.28
N ILE A 49 -7.02 -3.20 6.52
CA ILE A 49 -6.20 -2.05 6.09
C ILE A 49 -4.80 -2.13 6.70
N LEU A 50 -4.67 -2.42 7.99
CA LEU A 50 -3.38 -2.49 8.67
C LEU A 50 -2.49 -3.58 8.05
N THR A 51 -3.06 -4.75 7.76
CA THR A 51 -2.35 -5.83 7.06
C THR A 51 -1.94 -5.42 5.64
N ALA A 52 -2.85 -4.77 4.90
CA ALA A 52 -2.57 -4.33 3.53
C ALA A 52 -1.42 -3.32 3.45
N ILE A 53 -1.33 -2.39 4.42
CA ILE A 53 -0.23 -1.41 4.50
C ILE A 53 1.11 -2.12 4.67
N VAL A 54 1.21 -3.09 5.58
CA VAL A 54 2.47 -3.80 5.84
C VAL A 54 2.90 -4.63 4.62
N ILE A 55 1.95 -5.26 3.93
CA ILE A 55 2.22 -6.00 2.69
C ILE A 55 2.69 -5.04 1.58
N GLY A 56 1.99 -3.92 1.37
CA GLY A 56 2.34 -2.91 0.38
C GLY A 56 3.75 -2.36 0.59
N PHE A 57 4.08 -2.01 1.84
CA PHE A 57 5.42 -1.57 2.22
C PHE A 57 6.49 -2.63 1.95
N SER A 58 6.22 -3.89 2.27
CA SER A 58 7.16 -4.99 2.05
C SER A 58 7.47 -5.18 0.55
N ILE A 59 6.45 -5.09 -0.30
CA ILE A 59 6.61 -5.21 -1.76
C ILE A 59 7.40 -4.00 -2.31
N GLN A 60 7.14 -2.79 -1.83
CA GLN A 60 7.90 -1.60 -2.22
C GLN A 60 9.38 -1.72 -1.86
N ALA A 61 9.69 -2.16 -0.64
CA ALA A 61 11.07 -2.38 -0.21
C ALA A 61 11.78 -3.38 -1.13
N LEU A 62 11.12 -4.50 -1.45
CA LEU A 62 11.66 -5.51 -2.36
C LEU A 62 11.91 -4.95 -3.76
N MET A 63 10.94 -4.21 -4.32
CA MET A 63 11.10 -3.59 -5.65
C MET A 63 12.22 -2.57 -5.70
N LEU A 64 12.37 -1.75 -4.65
CA LEU A 64 13.45 -0.77 -4.56
C LEU A 64 14.82 -1.45 -4.51
N VAL A 65 14.99 -2.50 -3.70
CA VAL A 65 16.22 -3.29 -3.67
C VAL A 65 16.51 -3.92 -5.04
N GLY A 66 15.48 -4.43 -5.71
CA GLY A 66 15.58 -4.96 -7.07
C GLY A 66 16.08 -3.92 -8.08
N VAL A 67 15.51 -2.71 -8.06
CA VAL A 67 15.93 -1.61 -8.94
C VAL A 67 17.34 -1.11 -8.59
N MET A 68 17.70 -1.03 -7.31
CA MET A 68 19.06 -0.68 -6.89
C MET A 68 20.09 -1.68 -7.44
N LYS A 69 19.77 -2.97 -7.41
CA LYS A 69 20.66 -4.01 -7.99
C LYS A 69 20.71 -3.88 -9.51
N LEU A 70 19.56 -3.73 -10.17
CA LEU A 70 19.48 -3.58 -11.62
C LEU A 70 20.26 -2.36 -12.13
N SER A 71 20.21 -1.24 -11.37
CA SER A 71 20.94 -0.01 -11.68
C SER A 71 22.45 -0.13 -11.55
N ARG A 72 22.97 -1.14 -10.84
CA ARG A 72 24.42 -1.39 -10.77
C ARG A 72 24.92 -2.12 -12.01
N ASP A 73 24.10 -3.03 -12.54
CA ASP A 73 24.48 -3.89 -13.65
C ASP A 73 24.11 -3.27 -15.01
N ASN A 74 23.20 -2.29 -15.04
CA ASN A 74 22.76 -1.61 -16.26
C ASN A 74 23.01 -0.10 -16.20
N PRO A 75 23.57 0.52 -17.25
CA PRO A 75 23.81 1.96 -17.30
C PRO A 75 22.52 2.80 -17.42
N THR A 76 21.40 2.17 -17.77
CA THR A 76 20.08 2.80 -17.91
C THR A 76 19.02 1.94 -17.21
N LEU A 77 18.02 2.61 -16.62
CA LEU A 77 16.84 1.99 -16.01
C LEU A 77 15.62 2.00 -16.95
N GLU A 78 15.81 2.32 -18.22
CA GLU A 78 14.77 2.25 -19.25
C GLU A 78 14.49 0.80 -19.64
N THR A 79 13.25 0.35 -19.42
CA THR A 79 12.88 -1.06 -19.63
C THR A 79 13.10 -1.52 -21.07
N ASN A 80 12.81 -0.64 -22.05
CA ASN A 80 12.95 -0.95 -23.48
C ASN A 80 14.42 -1.20 -23.88
N GLU A 81 15.37 -0.51 -23.23
CA GLU A 81 16.79 -0.64 -23.54
C GLU A 81 17.39 -1.89 -22.88
N ILE A 82 16.93 -2.22 -21.66
CA ILE A 82 17.33 -3.45 -20.96
C ILE A 82 16.84 -4.69 -21.72
N GLU A 83 15.61 -4.68 -22.25
CA GLU A 83 15.07 -5.80 -23.03
C GLU A 83 15.83 -6.03 -24.35
N LYS A 84 16.19 -4.97 -25.08
CA LYS A 84 17.00 -5.07 -26.30
C LYS A 84 18.40 -5.64 -26.06
N ASN A 85 19.02 -5.29 -24.93
CA ASN A 85 20.38 -5.73 -24.62
C ASN A 85 20.44 -7.19 -24.08
N ASN A 86 19.28 -7.77 -23.74
CA ASN A 86 19.14 -9.12 -23.19
C ASN A 86 18.26 -10.04 -24.06
N THR A 87 17.91 -9.63 -25.28
CA THR A 87 17.25 -10.49 -26.27
C THR A 87 18.30 -11.31 -27.02
N PRO A 88 18.09 -12.63 -27.25
CA PRO A 88 19.00 -13.47 -28.02
C PRO A 88 19.05 -13.11 -29.50
#